data_AF-A0A068RLL7-F1
#
_entry.id   AF-A0A068RLL7-F1
#
_cell.length_a   1.000
_cell.length_b   1.000
_cell.length_c   1.000
_cell.angle_alpha   90.00
_cell.angle_beta   90.00
_cell.angle_gamma   90.00
#
_symmetry.space_group_name_H-M   'P 1'
#
loop_
_entity.id
_entity.type
_entity.pdbx_description
1 polymer ?
#
loop_
_entity_poly.entity_id
_entity_poly.type
_entity_poly.pdbx_seq_one_letter_code
_entity_poly.pdbx_strand_id
1 'polypeptide(L)'
;MGCCMSYEQEAKVYEVVLDHNGVARRVAKGQGTHLIHVSKHKETRMEQKSDIVLPSSLSSLPRPPDCAYSRAPKMTWNTPSSGRRVSPIIDEKEPRDHFDRHHTPPVVAAQ
;
A
#
# COMPACT_ATOMS: atom_id res chain seq x y z
N MET A 1 19.18 -9.45 1.72
CA MET A 1 18.42 -8.18 1.66
C MET A 1 16.98 -8.54 1.32
N GLY A 2 16.16 -8.78 2.35
CA GLY A 2 14.75 -9.11 2.15
C GLY A 2 14.01 -7.88 1.67
N CYS A 3 13.29 -8.01 0.56
CA CYS A 3 12.42 -6.97 0.04
C CYS A 3 11.24 -6.85 1.01
N CYS A 4 11.10 -5.71 1.69
CA CYS A 4 9.98 -5.42 2.58
C CYS A 4 8.70 -5.30 1.75
N MET A 5 8.03 -6.42 1.50
CA MET A 5 6.67 -6.40 0.97
C MET A 5 5.74 -6.07 2.14
N SER A 6 5.62 -4.77 2.45
CA SER A 6 4.48 -4.29 3.22
C SER A 6 3.24 -4.64 2.42
N TYR A 7 2.46 -5.60 2.91
CA TYR A 7 1.12 -5.88 2.42
C TYR A 7 0.31 -4.59 2.60
N GLU A 8 0.29 -3.77 1.56
CA GLU A 8 -0.55 -2.58 1.53
C GLU A 8 -1.97 -3.06 1.73
N GLN A 9 -2.53 -2.76 2.90
CA GLN A 9 -3.93 -3.03 3.17
C GLN A 9 -4.74 -2.38 2.06
N GLU A 10 -5.54 -3.19 1.38
CA GLU A 10 -6.42 -2.79 0.29
C GLU A 10 -7.27 -1.59 0.71
N ALA A 11 -6.81 -0.38 0.38
CA ALA A 11 -7.56 0.83 0.58
C ALA A 11 -8.73 0.82 -0.42
N LYS A 12 -9.96 0.97 0.09
CA LYS A 12 -11.14 1.03 -0.77
C LYS A 12 -11.26 2.46 -1.30
N VAL A 13 -11.20 2.59 -2.63
CA VAL A 13 -11.35 3.89 -3.30
C VAL A 13 -12.74 3.97 -3.94
N TYR A 14 -13.45 5.06 -3.64
CA TYR A 14 -14.77 5.35 -4.23
C TYR A 14 -14.72 6.60 -5.08
N GLU A 15 -15.32 6.53 -6.26
CA GLU A 15 -15.54 7.71 -7.09
C GLU A 15 -16.86 8.37 -6.72
N VAL A 16 -16.84 9.69 -6.55
CA VAL A 16 -18.01 10.47 -6.15
C VAL A 16 -18.13 11.79 -6.91
N VAL A 17 -19.34 12.34 -6.93
CA VAL A 17 -19.64 13.71 -7.34
C VAL A 17 -20.24 14.44 -6.15
N LEU A 18 -19.80 15.68 -5.91
CA LEU A 18 -20.38 16.56 -4.89
C LEU A 18 -21.60 17.27 -5.48
N ASP A 19 -22.70 17.28 -4.73
CA ASP A 19 -23.87 18.08 -5.07
C ASP A 19 -23.75 19.55 -4.60
N HIS A 20 -24.77 20.35 -4.85
CA HIS A 20 -24.81 21.78 -4.48
C HIS A 20 -24.74 22.03 -2.97
N ASN A 21 -25.05 21.03 -2.15
CA ASN A 21 -24.97 21.10 -0.69
C ASN A 21 -23.66 20.52 -0.17
N GLY A 22 -22.75 20.09 -1.06
CA GLY A 22 -21.49 19.45 -0.71
C GLY A 22 -21.62 17.97 -0.31
N VAL A 23 -22.75 17.32 -0.58
CA VAL A 23 -22.95 15.90 -0.28
C VAL A 23 -22.33 15.05 -1.38
N ALA A 24 -21.49 14.10 -0.99
CA ALA A 24 -20.84 13.17 -1.91
C ALA A 24 -21.77 12.02 -2.30
N ARG A 25 -22.03 11.88 -3.60
CA ARG A 25 -22.78 10.76 -4.18
C ARG A 25 -21.85 9.84 -4.95
N ARG A 26 -21.91 8.54 -4.65
CA ARG A 26 -21.15 7.51 -5.39
C ARG A 26 -21.62 7.42 -6.83
N VAL A 27 -20.65 7.25 -7.73
CA VAL A 27 -20.88 7.07 -9.16
C VAL A 27 -20.02 5.92 -9.69
N ALA A 28 -20.26 5.54 -10.94
CA ALA A 28 -19.43 4.56 -11.64
C ALA A 28 -18.00 5.10 -11.83
N LYS A 29 -17.04 4.18 -11.95
CA LYS A 29 -15.65 4.54 -12.23
C LYS A 29 -15.54 5.34 -13.53
N GLY A 30 -14.77 6.42 -13.52
CA GLY A 30 -14.59 7.35 -14.63
C GLY A 30 -15.60 8.49 -14.69
N GLN A 31 -16.64 8.51 -13.84
CA GLN A 31 -17.66 9.56 -13.83
C GLN A 31 -17.58 10.49 -12.61
N GLY A 32 -16.76 10.14 -11.61
CA GLY A 32 -16.61 10.96 -10.41
C GLY A 32 -15.65 12.11 -10.64
N THR A 33 -15.89 13.23 -9.95
CA THR A 33 -14.97 14.37 -9.86
C THR A 33 -14.04 14.26 -8.66
N HIS A 34 -14.38 13.43 -7.66
CA HIS A 34 -13.59 13.23 -6.45
C HIS A 34 -13.39 11.75 -6.15
N LEU A 35 -12.31 11.44 -5.45
CA LEU A 35 -11.94 10.13 -4.95
C LEU A 35 -11.98 10.13 -3.43
N ILE A 36 -12.65 9.14 -2.83
CA ILE A 36 -12.64 8.92 -1.38
C ILE A 36 -11.82 7.67 -1.09
N HIS A 37 -10.72 7.85 -0.36
CA HIS A 37 -9.81 6.79 0.08
C HIS A 37 -10.20 6.35 1.49
N VAL A 38 -10.76 5.15 1.59
CA VAL A 38 -11.15 4.56 2.87
C VAL A 38 -10.16 3.47 3.25
N SER A 39 -9.51 3.66 4.39
CA SER A 39 -8.59 2.68 4.98
C SER A 39 -9.01 2.35 6.41
N LYS A 40 -8.63 1.18 6.92
CA LYS A 40 -9.02 0.74 8.27
C LYS A 40 -8.23 1.44 9.39
N HIS A 41 -7.02 1.91 9.08
CA HIS A 41 -6.07 2.39 10.10
C HIS A 41 -5.60 3.82 9.87
N LYS A 42 -6.02 4.47 8.79
CA LYS A 42 -5.78 5.88 8.54
C LYS A 42 -7.11 6.60 8.36
N GLU A 43 -7.08 7.91 8.54
CA GLU A 43 -8.21 8.78 8.26
C GLU A 43 -8.72 8.57 6.82
N THR A 44 -10.02 8.79 6.63
CA THR A 44 -10.61 8.82 5.29
C THR A 44 -10.19 10.12 4.62
N ARG A 45 -9.59 10.02 3.43
CA ARG A 45 -9.11 11.16 2.66
C ARG A 45 -9.94 11.34 1.41
N MET A 46 -10.20 12.58 1.03
CA MET A 46 -10.86 12.93 -0.23
C MET A 46 -9.87 13.71 -1.11
N GLU A 47 -9.75 13.31 -2.37
CA GLU A 47 -8.92 13.96 -3.37
C GLU A 47 -9.80 14.39 -4.55
N GLN A 48 -9.66 15.63 -5.01
CA GLN A 48 -10.30 16.06 -6.24
C GLN A 48 -9.49 15.51 -7.42
N LYS A 49 -10.18 14.86 -8.38
CA LYS A 49 -9.53 14.50 -9.64
C LYS A 49 -9.15 15.79 -10.35
N SER A 50 -7.87 16.01 -10.56
CA SER A 50 -7.45 16.98 -11.54
C SER A 50 -7.89 16.44 -12.90
N ASP A 51 -8.77 17.17 -13.56
CA ASP A 51 -8.92 17.04 -15.01
C ASP A 51 -7.58 17.50 -15.58
N ILE A 52 -6.62 16.57 -15.64
CA ILE A 52 -5.48 16.72 -16.53
C ILE A 52 -6.09 16.60 -17.93
N VAL A 53 -6.72 17.68 -18.37
CA VAL A 53 -6.84 17.98 -19.78
C VAL A 53 -5.41 18.02 -20.22
N LEU A 54 -4.89 16.90 -20.75
CA LEU A 54 -3.61 16.91 -21.43
C LEU A 54 -3.73 18.07 -22.41
N PRO A 55 -2.90 19.12 -22.27
CA PRO A 55 -2.99 20.21 -23.20
C PRO A 55 -2.78 19.60 -24.57
N SER A 56 -3.62 19.95 -25.54
CA SER A 56 -3.60 19.38 -26.90
C SER A 56 -2.22 19.51 -27.57
N SER A 57 -1.33 20.34 -27.00
CA SER A 57 0.09 20.43 -27.33
C SER A 57 0.90 19.15 -27.08
N LEU A 58 0.50 18.26 -26.17
CA LEU A 58 1.15 16.96 -25.95
C LEU A 58 0.70 15.90 -26.98
N SER A 59 -0.53 16.01 -27.51
CA SER A 59 -0.99 15.16 -28.61
C SER A 59 -0.36 15.52 -29.97
N SER A 60 0.22 16.71 -30.10
CA SER A 60 0.92 17.17 -31.31
C SER A 60 2.42 16.87 -31.29
N LEU A 61 2.94 16.18 -30.27
CA LEU A 61 4.35 15.78 -30.27
C LEU A 61 4.60 14.80 -31.42
N PRO A 62 5.60 15.04 -32.27
CA PRO A 62 5.93 14.11 -33.34
C PRO A 62 6.22 12.75 -32.73
N ARG A 63 5.54 11.71 -33.24
CA ARG A 63 5.84 10.33 -32.87
C ARG A 63 7.33 10.10 -33.16
N PRO A 64 8.13 9.63 -32.19
CA PRO A 64 9.52 9.32 -32.47
C PRO A 64 9.56 8.34 -33.64
N PRO A 65 10.50 8.50 -34.59
CA PRO A 65 10.58 7.61 -35.73
C PRO A 65 10.72 6.16 -35.24
N ASP A 66 9.99 5.22 -35.84
CA ASP A 66 9.88 3.83 -35.40
C ASP A 66 11.24 3.12 -35.26
N CYS A 67 12.29 3.67 -35.87
CA CYS A 67 13.67 3.18 -35.80
C CYS A 67 14.46 3.61 -34.55
N ALA A 68 13.96 4.53 -33.72
CA ALA A 68 14.68 5.07 -32.55
C ALA A 68 14.95 4.04 -31.44
N TYR A 69 14.19 2.94 -31.38
CA TYR A 69 14.30 1.91 -30.33
C TYR A 69 14.50 0.49 -30.89
N SER A 70 15.11 0.37 -32.07
CA SER A 70 15.34 -0.93 -32.71
C SER A 70 16.29 -1.86 -31.94
N ARG A 71 17.00 -1.37 -30.91
CA ARG A 71 17.91 -2.20 -30.12
C ARG A 71 17.79 -1.91 -28.63
N ALA A 72 17.23 -2.86 -27.88
CA ALA A 72 17.35 -2.86 -26.44
C ALA A 72 18.84 -2.92 -26.05
N PRO A 73 19.30 -2.10 -25.09
CA PRO A 73 20.68 -2.17 -24.62
C PRO A 73 20.96 -3.57 -24.04
N LYS A 74 22.05 -4.19 -24.48
CA LYS A 74 22.51 -5.48 -23.94
C LYS A 74 23.07 -5.23 -22.54
N MET A 75 22.32 -5.61 -21.51
CA MET A 75 22.77 -5.53 -20.14
C MET A 75 23.58 -6.79 -19.79
N THR A 76 24.87 -6.65 -19.48
CA THR A 76 25.71 -7.74 -18.99
C THR A 76 25.60 -7.79 -17.47
N TRP A 77 24.89 -8.80 -16.95
CA TRP A 77 24.91 -9.09 -15.52
C TRP A 77 26.15 -9.93 -15.22
N ASN A 78 27.07 -9.36 -14.45
CA ASN A 78 28.21 -10.08 -13.93
C ASN A 78 27.69 -10.96 -12.79
N THR A 79 27.32 -12.21 -13.06
CA THR A 79 26.94 -13.17 -12.01
C THR A 79 28.15 -13.47 -11.12
N PRO A 80 28.14 -13.11 -9.83
CA PRO A 80 29.19 -13.55 -8.92
C PRO A 80 29.08 -15.07 -8.71
N SER A 81 30.21 -15.75 -8.93
CA SER A 81 30.37 -17.19 -8.68
C SER A 81 30.03 -17.52 -7.21
N SER A 82 28.99 -18.32 -7.00
CA SER A 82 28.51 -18.76 -5.69
C SER A 82 29.51 -19.69 -5.02
N GLY A 83 30.40 -19.15 -4.18
CA GLY A 83 31.21 -19.90 -3.23
C GLY A 83 30.81 -19.59 -1.79
N ARG A 84 30.28 -20.61 -1.09
CA ARG A 84 29.90 -20.68 0.34
C ARG A 84 28.52 -20.12 0.72
N ARG A 85 27.60 -21.04 1.02
CA ARG A 85 26.38 -20.77 1.81
C ARG A 85 26.78 -20.62 3.28
N VAL A 86 26.37 -19.55 3.93
CA VAL A 86 26.43 -19.41 5.39
C VAL A 86 25.05 -19.71 5.94
N SER A 87 24.95 -20.71 6.80
CA SER A 87 23.71 -21.07 7.51
C SER A 87 23.55 -20.17 8.75
N PRO A 88 22.35 -19.65 9.05
CA PRO A 88 22.13 -18.89 10.27
C PRO A 88 22.18 -19.80 11.50
N ILE A 89 22.79 -19.30 12.57
CA ILE A 89 22.79 -19.92 13.90
C ILE A 89 21.46 -19.51 14.55
N ILE A 90 20.63 -20.50 14.90
CA ILE A 90 19.40 -20.28 15.68
C ILE A 90 19.82 -20.36 17.15
N ASP A 91 19.74 -19.24 17.87
CA ASP A 91 19.91 -19.18 19.31
C ASP A 91 18.52 -19.31 19.95
N GLU A 92 18.19 -20.51 20.45
CA GLU A 92 16.90 -20.81 21.06
C GLU A 92 16.83 -20.24 22.47
N LYS A 93 16.34 -19.00 22.61
CA LYS A 93 16.02 -18.43 23.92
C LYS A 93 14.55 -18.66 24.26
N GLU A 94 14.32 -19.71 25.04
CA GLU A 94 13.07 -20.04 25.76
C GLU A 94 12.46 -18.81 26.48
N PRO A 95 11.16 -18.50 26.29
CA PRO A 95 10.41 -17.68 27.22
C PRO A 95 9.75 -18.58 28.27
N ARG A 96 10.27 -18.58 29.50
CA ARG A 96 9.57 -19.19 30.64
C ARG A 96 8.34 -18.37 30.98
N ASP A 97 7.17 -18.89 30.63
CA ASP A 97 5.88 -18.45 31.16
C ASP A 97 5.79 -18.78 32.66
N HIS A 98 5.76 -17.77 33.52
CA HIS A 98 5.47 -17.91 34.95
C HIS A 98 4.04 -17.43 35.20
N PHE A 99 3.07 -18.34 35.02
CA PHE A 99 1.68 -18.14 35.42
C PHE A 99 1.55 -18.43 36.92
N ASP A 100 1.63 -17.40 37.76
CA ASP A 100 1.38 -17.53 39.20
C ASP A 100 -0.11 -17.31 39.49
N ARG A 101 -0.83 -18.40 39.75
CA ARG A 101 -2.26 -18.41 40.10
C ARG A 101 -2.43 -18.38 41.61
N HIS A 102 -2.43 -17.21 42.26
CA HIS A 102 -3.02 -17.10 43.60
C HIS A 102 -3.49 -15.67 43.91
N HIS A 103 -4.77 -15.38 43.65
CA HIS A 103 -5.51 -14.39 44.44
C HIS A 103 -7.00 -14.76 44.48
N THR A 104 -7.39 -15.40 45.59
CA THR A 104 -8.77 -15.50 46.07
C THR A 104 -9.18 -14.17 46.71
N PRO A 105 -10.39 -13.63 46.41
CA PRO A 105 -10.91 -12.47 47.12
C PRO A 105 -11.56 -12.88 48.46
N PRO A 106 -11.43 -12.09 49.54
CA PRO A 106 -12.14 -12.35 50.79
C PRO A 106 -13.62 -11.96 50.69
N VAL A 107 -14.47 -12.89 51.13
CA VAL A 107 -15.92 -12.71 51.33
C VAL A 107 -16.14 -11.84 52.56
N VAL A 108 -16.77 -10.67 52.40
CA VAL A 108 -17.27 -9.87 53.53
C VAL A 108 -18.72 -10.29 53.79
N ALA A 109 -18.93 -11.03 54.87
CA ALA A 109 -20.26 -11.29 55.42
C ALA A 109 -20.72 -10.05 56.21
N ALA A 110 -21.89 -9.52 55.83
CA ALA A 110 -22.61 -8.50 56.58
C ALA A 110 -23.69 -9.18 57.41
N GLN A 111 -23.67 -8.98 58.73
CA GLN A 111 -24.82 -9.02 59.63
C GLN A 111 -24.64 -7.96 60.70
#